data_AF-A0A8S4A0C3-F1
#
_entry.id   AF-A0A8S4A0C3-F1
#
_cell.length_a   1.000
_cell.length_b   1.000
_cell.length_c   1.000
_cell.angle_alpha   90.00
_cell.angle_beta   90.00
_cell.angle_gamma   90.00
#
_symmetry.space_group_name_H-M   'P 1'
#
loop_
_entity.id
_entity.type
_entity.pdbx_description
1 polymer ?
#
loop_
_entity_poly.entity_id
_entity_poly.type
_entity_poly.pdbx_seq_one_letter_code
_entity_poly.pdbx_strand_id
1 'polypeptide(L)'
;MGVPKFYRWISERYPCLSEVVKEFQLPEFDNLYLDMNGIIHVCSHPDDENPHFRITEEKIFKDICHYIDFLFRMIKPRKVFYMAVDGVAPRAKMNQQRGRRFRSAREAEVLIKKAEEKGEVLPTEKRFDSNCITPGTPFMVRLQEHLKYFVVDKISHDPQWQGPQVYLSGHETPGEGEHKVMDFIRYSKSQADYDPDTRHCLYGLDADLIMLGLTSHDPHFSLLREEVRFGGKRDKNKRPPTPEETTFHLLHLSLMRDYLAYEFSDVKDKLPFPWDLEKIIDDWILMGFLVGNDFIPHLPHLHIHHDALPLLWKTYKNVLPTLDGYINESGHLNLPRFEKYFEELSKFDVETFESGFSDLKFLESKLGGKSINESLGNDRPKDRFRKLEKFKVEKNGVPFKALEDDSAANN
;
A
#
# COMPACT_ATOMS: atom_id res chain seq x y z
N MET A 1 -1.69 3.34 2.51
CA MET A 1 -2.50 2.50 1.60
C MET A 1 -2.04 1.06 1.79
N GLY A 2 -2.65 0.10 1.10
CA GLY A 2 -2.14 -1.27 1.09
C GLY A 2 -2.47 -2.11 2.30
N VAL A 3 -1.53 -2.97 2.68
CA VAL A 3 -1.70 -3.90 3.81
C VAL A 3 -1.49 -3.18 5.16
N PRO A 4 -2.54 -3.00 5.99
CA PRO A 4 -2.43 -2.22 7.22
C PRO A 4 -1.41 -2.83 8.20
N LYS A 5 -0.51 -2.00 8.75
CA LYS A 5 0.54 -2.38 9.73
C LYS A 5 1.57 -3.39 9.23
N PHE A 6 1.60 -3.68 7.94
CA PHE A 6 2.55 -4.61 7.34
C PHE A 6 4.01 -4.21 7.55
N TYR A 7 4.34 -2.95 7.31
CA TYR A 7 5.69 -2.42 7.55
C TYR A 7 6.15 -2.65 9.00
N ARG A 8 5.27 -2.43 9.98
CA ARG A 8 5.59 -2.66 11.39
C ARG A 8 5.88 -4.14 11.63
N TRP A 9 4.97 -5.01 11.19
CA TRP A 9 5.07 -6.44 11.41
C TRP A 9 6.33 -7.04 10.76
N ILE A 10 6.65 -6.63 9.52
CA ILE A 10 7.84 -7.13 8.82
C ILE A 10 9.13 -6.62 9.48
N SER A 11 9.14 -5.39 9.99
CA SER A 11 10.29 -4.82 10.71
C SER A 11 10.51 -5.49 12.06
N GLU A 12 9.44 -5.89 12.76
CA GLU A 12 9.53 -6.65 14.02
C GLU A 12 10.01 -8.10 13.77
N ARG A 13 9.58 -8.72 12.67
CA ARG A 13 10.02 -10.08 12.30
C ARG A 13 11.45 -10.13 11.80
N TYR A 14 11.85 -9.16 10.97
CA TYR A 14 13.16 -9.09 10.33
C TYR A 14 13.85 -7.78 10.78
N PRO A 15 14.45 -7.76 11.98
CA PRO A 15 14.88 -6.53 12.64
C PRO A 15 16.04 -5.81 11.93
N CYS A 16 16.83 -6.51 11.12
CA CYS A 16 17.96 -5.92 10.39
C CYS A 16 17.57 -5.32 9.04
N LEU A 17 16.29 -5.28 8.66
CA LEU A 17 15.85 -4.76 7.36
C LEU A 17 16.05 -3.27 7.19
N SER A 18 15.90 -2.50 8.27
CA SER A 18 15.93 -1.05 8.22
C SER A 18 17.07 -0.50 9.05
N GLU A 19 17.77 0.49 8.51
CA GLU A 19 18.72 1.29 9.25
C GLU A 19 18.29 2.76 9.29
N VAL A 20 18.69 3.46 10.36
CA VAL A 20 18.47 4.91 10.44
C VAL A 20 19.49 5.60 9.56
N VAL A 21 19.01 6.46 8.66
CA VAL A 21 19.84 7.20 7.73
C VAL A 21 20.73 8.19 8.49
N LYS A 22 22.03 8.14 8.20
CA LYS A 22 23.01 9.15 8.59
C LYS A 22 23.74 9.58 7.31
N GLU A 23 23.87 10.89 7.08
CA GLU A 23 24.35 11.44 5.79
C GLU A 23 25.64 10.82 5.24
N PHE A 24 26.55 10.37 6.12
CA PHE A 24 27.85 9.80 5.73
C PHE A 24 27.86 8.28 5.57
N GLN A 25 26.72 7.60 5.76
CA GLN A 25 26.63 6.14 5.78
C GLN A 25 25.74 5.55 4.68
N LEU A 26 25.13 6.40 3.87
CA LEU A 26 24.28 5.93 2.79
C LEU A 26 25.11 5.27 1.68
N PRO A 27 24.68 4.12 1.14
CA PRO A 27 25.24 3.60 -0.09
C PRO A 27 24.96 4.58 -1.23
N GLU A 28 25.82 4.56 -2.25
CA GLU A 28 25.53 5.32 -3.48
C GLU A 28 24.35 4.67 -4.23
N PHE A 29 23.50 5.52 -4.82
CA PHE A 29 22.39 5.08 -5.65
C PHE A 29 22.53 5.61 -7.07
N ASP A 30 22.16 4.78 -8.05
CA ASP A 30 22.10 5.19 -9.44
C ASP A 30 20.80 5.94 -9.71
N ASN A 31 19.69 5.41 -9.18
CA ASN A 31 18.36 5.93 -9.46
C ASN A 31 17.60 6.25 -8.17
N LEU A 32 17.03 7.45 -8.09
CA LEU A 32 16.09 7.85 -7.05
C LEU A 32 14.70 8.07 -7.66
N TYR A 33 13.69 7.45 -7.05
CA TYR A 33 12.28 7.56 -7.42
C TYR A 33 11.49 8.16 -6.26
N LEU A 34 10.67 9.17 -6.52
CA LEU A 34 9.78 9.78 -5.53
C LEU A 34 8.33 9.49 -5.88
N ASP A 35 7.61 8.80 -5.00
CA ASP A 35 6.16 8.90 -4.95
C ASP A 35 5.77 10.21 -4.23
N MET A 36 5.31 11.17 -5.03
CA MET A 36 5.08 12.55 -4.59
C MET A 36 3.82 12.68 -3.74
N ASN A 37 2.86 11.77 -3.82
CA ASN A 37 1.58 11.95 -3.16
C ASN A 37 1.72 12.01 -1.63
N GLY A 38 2.60 11.20 -1.05
CA GLY A 38 2.96 11.31 0.36
C GLY A 38 3.50 12.69 0.74
N ILE A 39 4.41 13.25 -0.07
CA ILE A 39 5.01 14.58 0.14
C ILE A 39 3.94 15.67 0.06
N ILE A 40 3.10 15.67 -0.97
CA ILE A 40 2.05 16.67 -1.16
C ILE A 40 1.09 16.66 0.03
N HIS A 41 0.73 15.49 0.54
CA HIS A 41 -0.11 15.36 1.73
C HIS A 41 0.57 15.93 2.99
N VAL A 42 1.83 15.55 3.24
CA VAL A 42 2.59 16.03 4.41
C VAL A 42 2.75 17.55 4.39
N CYS A 43 3.10 18.15 3.24
CA CYS A 43 3.34 19.58 3.11
C CYS A 43 2.06 20.44 3.11
N SER A 44 0.89 19.87 2.76
CA SER A 44 -0.36 20.64 2.65
C SER A 44 -1.24 20.62 3.90
N HIS A 45 -1.13 19.60 4.73
CA HIS A 45 -1.90 19.47 5.98
C HIS A 45 -1.13 18.64 7.00
N PRO A 46 -0.05 19.19 7.59
CA PRO A 46 0.73 18.49 8.60
C PRO A 46 -0.06 18.22 9.89
N ASP A 47 -1.13 18.98 10.14
CA ASP A 47 -1.98 18.93 11.34
C ASP A 47 -3.47 18.90 10.97
N ASP A 48 -3.95 17.72 10.53
CA ASP A 48 -5.33 17.50 10.08
C ASP A 48 -6.37 17.53 11.21
N GLU A 49 -5.92 17.36 12.46
CA GLU A 49 -6.76 17.32 13.66
C GLU A 49 -7.04 18.72 14.22
N ASN A 50 -6.38 19.76 13.70
CA ASN A 50 -6.52 21.13 14.16
C ASN A 50 -7.45 21.98 13.27
N PRO A 51 -8.65 22.33 13.73
CA PRO A 51 -9.61 23.12 12.93
C PRO A 51 -9.14 24.56 12.67
N HIS A 52 -8.16 25.07 13.42
CA HIS A 52 -7.61 26.42 13.28
C HIS A 52 -6.46 26.51 12.29
N PHE A 53 -5.89 25.39 11.85
CA PHE A 53 -4.74 25.40 10.96
C PHE A 53 -5.09 26.02 9.59
N ARG A 54 -4.25 26.95 9.12
CA ARG A 54 -4.34 27.59 7.81
C ARG A 54 -2.97 27.63 7.16
N ILE A 55 -2.94 27.38 5.86
CA ILE A 55 -1.74 27.41 5.06
C ILE A 55 -2.09 27.91 3.65
N THR A 56 -1.22 28.74 3.10
CA THR A 56 -1.39 29.27 1.74
C THR A 56 -0.82 28.30 0.72
N GLU A 57 -1.38 28.29 -0.49
CA GLU A 57 -0.89 27.45 -1.58
C GLU A 57 0.60 27.71 -1.90
N GLU A 58 1.03 28.97 -1.87
CA GLU A 58 2.44 29.34 -2.08
C GLU A 58 3.37 28.70 -1.04
N LYS A 59 2.93 28.62 0.22
CA LYS A 59 3.70 27.98 1.30
C LYS A 59 3.76 26.47 1.08
N ILE A 60 2.63 25.85 0.71
CA ILE A 60 2.59 24.42 0.36
C ILE A 60 3.59 24.11 -0.76
N PHE A 61 3.60 24.90 -1.83
CA PHE A 61 4.48 24.66 -2.98
C PHE A 61 5.96 24.81 -2.62
N LYS A 62 6.30 25.84 -1.82
CA LYS A 62 7.66 26.01 -1.28
C LYS A 62 8.09 24.81 -0.43
N ASP A 63 7.19 24.32 0.41
CA ASP A 63 7.47 23.18 1.30
C ASP A 63 7.65 21.88 0.52
N ILE A 64 6.86 21.66 -0.54
CA ILE A 64 7.05 20.53 -1.46
C ILE A 64 8.43 20.63 -2.14
N CYS A 65 8.78 21.79 -2.69
CA CYS A 65 10.07 21.99 -3.37
C CYS A 65 11.26 21.79 -2.43
N HIS A 66 11.17 22.31 -1.20
CA HIS A 66 12.15 22.09 -0.15
C HIS A 66 12.31 20.59 0.14
N TYR A 67 11.20 19.88 0.32
CA TYR A 67 11.22 18.45 0.62
C TYR A 67 11.88 17.64 -0.51
N ILE A 68 11.54 17.92 -1.77
CA ILE A 68 12.17 17.27 -2.94
C ILE A 68 13.67 17.52 -2.95
N ASP A 69 14.11 18.77 -2.79
CA ASP A 69 15.52 19.14 -2.81
C ASP A 69 16.30 18.50 -1.66
N PHE A 70 15.69 18.41 -0.48
CA PHE A 70 16.26 17.74 0.68
C PHE A 70 16.50 16.24 0.41
N LEU A 71 15.48 15.53 -0.11
CA LEU A 71 15.62 14.11 -0.47
C LEU A 71 16.67 13.90 -1.57
N PHE A 72 16.69 14.76 -2.58
CA PHE A 72 17.68 14.71 -3.66
C PHE A 72 19.10 14.85 -3.13
N ARG A 73 19.35 15.84 -2.25
CA ARG A 73 20.66 16.08 -1.63
C ARG A 73 21.09 15.01 -0.65
N MET A 74 20.13 14.36 0.01
CA MET A 74 20.39 13.23 0.89
C MET A 74 20.88 12.02 0.11
N ILE A 75 20.19 11.65 -0.96
CA ILE A 75 20.44 10.40 -1.70
C ILE A 75 21.50 10.55 -2.80
N LYS A 76 21.59 11.73 -3.44
CA LYS A 76 22.56 12.06 -4.49
C LYS A 76 22.55 11.03 -5.65
N PRO A 77 21.42 10.86 -6.36
CA PRO A 77 21.33 9.89 -7.45
C PRO A 77 22.31 10.21 -8.59
N ARG A 78 22.98 9.18 -9.13
CA ARG A 78 24.03 9.35 -10.15
C ARG A 78 23.53 9.35 -11.59
N LYS A 79 22.49 8.57 -11.90
CA LYS A 79 21.99 8.33 -13.26
C LYS A 79 20.60 8.91 -13.46
N VAL A 80 19.63 8.58 -12.61
CA VAL A 80 18.21 8.97 -12.80
C VAL A 80 17.62 9.58 -11.54
N PHE A 81 16.86 10.67 -11.72
CA PHE A 81 15.96 11.20 -10.70
C PHE A 81 14.53 11.29 -11.25
N TYR A 82 13.62 10.48 -10.71
CA TYR A 82 12.26 10.33 -11.23
C TYR A 82 11.22 10.75 -10.18
N MET A 83 10.38 11.73 -10.50
CA MET A 83 9.30 12.21 -9.66
C MET A 83 7.95 11.81 -10.25
N ALA A 84 7.14 11.09 -9.48
CA ALA A 84 5.83 10.60 -9.91
C ALA A 84 4.72 11.21 -9.05
N VAL A 85 3.81 11.95 -9.68
CA VAL A 85 2.56 12.44 -9.06
C VAL A 85 1.41 11.57 -9.56
N ASP A 86 0.46 11.21 -8.70
CA ASP A 86 -0.73 10.47 -9.11
C ASP A 86 -1.47 11.18 -10.24
N GLY A 87 -1.78 10.42 -11.28
CA GLY A 87 -2.75 10.76 -12.31
C GLY A 87 -4.07 10.02 -12.12
N VAL A 88 -4.85 9.93 -13.21
CA VAL A 88 -6.14 9.21 -13.17
C VAL A 88 -5.88 7.72 -12.88
N ALA A 89 -6.38 7.25 -11.74
CA ALA A 89 -6.24 5.86 -11.29
C ALA A 89 -7.23 4.92 -11.99
N PRO A 90 -6.94 3.60 -12.04
CA PRO A 90 -7.87 2.61 -12.61
C PRO A 90 -9.17 2.51 -11.81
N ARG A 91 -10.24 2.06 -12.47
CA ARG A 91 -11.58 1.93 -11.87
C ARG A 91 -11.59 1.10 -10.58
N ALA A 92 -10.72 0.09 -10.49
CA ALA A 92 -10.59 -0.75 -9.30
C ALA A 92 -10.22 0.07 -8.04
N LYS A 93 -9.39 1.12 -8.18
CA LYS A 93 -9.00 1.99 -7.05
C LYS A 93 -9.97 3.14 -6.82
N MET A 94 -10.75 3.54 -7.83
CA MET A 94 -11.67 4.70 -7.74
C MET A 94 -12.68 4.58 -6.59
N ASN A 95 -13.22 3.38 -6.33
CA ASN A 95 -14.16 3.17 -5.23
C ASN A 95 -13.50 3.42 -3.87
N GLN A 96 -12.28 2.91 -3.70
CA GLN A 96 -11.48 3.10 -2.48
C GLN A 96 -11.12 4.58 -2.29
N GLN A 97 -10.67 5.27 -3.35
CA GLN A 97 -10.37 6.69 -3.32
C GLN A 97 -11.62 7.51 -2.97
N ARG A 98 -12.77 7.24 -3.61
CA ARG A 98 -14.04 7.92 -3.30
C ARG A 98 -14.42 7.75 -1.83
N GLY A 99 -14.30 6.54 -1.28
CA GLY A 99 -14.55 6.27 0.14
C GLY A 99 -13.63 7.05 1.07
N ARG A 100 -12.35 7.21 0.73
CA ARG A 100 -11.40 8.05 1.49
C ARG A 100 -11.81 9.53 1.45
N ARG A 101 -12.08 10.07 0.26
CA ARG A 101 -12.44 11.49 0.07
C ARG A 101 -13.77 11.85 0.76
N PHE A 102 -14.72 10.92 0.77
CA PHE A 102 -15.97 11.10 1.52
C PHE A 102 -15.74 11.14 3.04
N ARG A 103 -14.88 10.25 3.56
CA ARG A 103 -14.54 10.22 4.99
C ARG A 103 -13.81 11.49 5.42
N SER A 104 -12.78 11.92 4.68
CA SER A 104 -12.03 13.14 5.01
C SER A 104 -12.92 14.38 5.05
N ALA A 105 -13.83 14.53 4.08
CA ALA A 105 -14.78 15.64 4.07
C ALA A 105 -15.71 15.62 5.30
N ARG A 106 -16.25 14.45 5.65
CA ARG A 106 -17.13 14.29 6.82
C ARG A 106 -16.38 14.53 8.13
N GLU A 107 -15.16 14.02 8.26
CA GLU A 107 -14.31 14.22 9.45
C GLU A 107 -13.97 15.70 9.64
N ALA A 108 -13.65 16.42 8.55
CA ALA A 108 -13.41 17.86 8.59
C ALA A 108 -14.66 18.64 9.02
N GLU A 109 -15.84 18.28 8.51
CA GLU A 109 -17.11 18.92 8.90
C GLU A 109 -17.42 18.69 10.40
N VAL A 110 -17.24 17.45 10.88
CA VAL A 110 -17.44 17.10 12.29
C VAL A 110 -16.45 17.85 13.18
N LEU A 111 -15.20 18.01 12.75
CA LEU A 111 -14.18 18.73 13.50
C LEU A 111 -14.53 20.22 13.65
N ILE A 112 -15.00 20.86 12.58
CA ILE A 112 -15.44 22.27 12.58
C ILE A 112 -16.64 22.45 13.52
N LYS A 113 -17.68 21.61 13.39
CA LYS A 113 -18.86 21.66 14.26
C LYS A 113 -18.50 21.53 15.73
N LYS A 114 -17.59 20.61 16.07
CA LYS A 114 -17.13 20.43 17.46
C LYS A 114 -16.38 21.65 18.00
N ALA A 115 -15.64 22.38 17.16
CA ALA A 115 -14.97 23.61 17.56
C ALA A 115 -15.98 24.73 17.82
N GLU A 116 -16.97 24.87 16.93
CA GLU A 116 -18.06 25.84 17.07
C GLU A 116 -18.93 25.56 18.32
N GLU A 117 -19.27 24.30 18.59
CA GLU A 117 -20.00 23.87 19.79
C GLU A 117 -19.24 24.18 21.09
N LYS A 118 -17.91 24.19 21.05
CA LYS A 118 -17.05 24.62 22.17
C LYS A 118 -16.93 26.13 22.31
N GLY A 119 -17.54 26.90 21.41
CA GLY A 119 -17.43 28.36 21.36
C GLY A 119 -16.09 28.86 20.83
N GLU A 120 -15.33 28.02 20.13
CA GLU A 120 -14.06 28.42 19.52
C GLU A 120 -14.32 29.30 18.29
N VAL A 121 -13.67 30.46 18.20
CA VAL A 121 -13.75 31.33 17.04
C VAL A 121 -12.75 30.84 15.99
N LEU A 122 -13.26 30.28 14.90
CA LEU A 122 -12.43 29.78 13.81
C LEU A 122 -11.87 30.93 12.95
N PRO A 123 -10.69 30.76 12.33
CA PRO A 123 -10.15 31.73 11.39
C PRO A 123 -11.11 31.98 10.23
N THR A 124 -11.19 33.23 9.78
CA THR A 124 -12.02 33.68 8.66
C THR A 124 -11.58 33.10 7.31
N GLU A 125 -10.29 32.81 7.17
CA GLU A 125 -9.75 32.11 6.01
C GLU A 125 -10.31 30.70 5.91
N LYS A 126 -10.48 30.20 4.68
CA LYS A 126 -10.93 28.83 4.45
C LYS A 126 -9.82 27.83 4.78
N ARG A 127 -10.18 26.73 5.43
CA ARG A 127 -9.28 25.58 5.60
C ARG A 127 -8.92 25.01 4.23
N PHE A 128 -7.68 24.54 4.09
CA PHE A 128 -7.26 23.79 2.91
C PHE A 128 -8.04 22.48 2.80
N ASP A 129 -8.68 22.24 1.65
CA ASP A 129 -9.40 20.99 1.37
C ASP A 129 -8.49 20.00 0.66
N SER A 130 -8.04 18.96 1.37
CA SER A 130 -7.14 17.93 0.84
C SER A 130 -7.74 17.10 -0.30
N ASN A 131 -9.06 17.17 -0.53
CA ASN A 131 -9.68 16.54 -1.70
C ASN A 131 -9.23 17.18 -3.02
N CYS A 132 -8.70 18.41 -2.98
CA CYS A 132 -8.11 19.05 -4.16
C CYS A 132 -6.82 18.37 -4.64
N ILE A 133 -6.22 17.47 -3.84
CA ILE A 133 -5.10 16.61 -4.23
C ILE A 133 -5.67 15.42 -5.04
N THR A 134 -6.23 15.76 -6.19
CA THR A 134 -6.83 14.83 -7.15
C THR A 134 -6.51 15.35 -8.56
N PRO A 135 -6.12 14.48 -9.50
CA PRO A 135 -5.79 14.90 -10.87
C PRO A 135 -6.91 15.73 -11.50
N GLY A 136 -6.53 16.79 -12.22
CA GLY A 136 -7.47 17.65 -12.96
C GLY A 136 -8.10 18.77 -12.13
N THR A 137 -7.81 18.88 -10.84
CA THR A 137 -8.22 20.04 -10.04
C THR A 137 -7.35 21.27 -10.38
N PRO A 138 -7.87 22.50 -10.20
CA PRO A 138 -7.07 23.70 -10.41
C PRO A 138 -5.80 23.76 -9.54
N PHE A 139 -5.86 23.20 -8.32
CA PHE A 139 -4.70 23.10 -7.44
C PHE A 139 -3.60 22.23 -8.06
N MET A 140 -3.93 21.03 -8.55
CA MET A 140 -2.94 20.13 -9.14
C MET A 140 -2.34 20.69 -10.44
N VAL A 141 -3.13 21.42 -11.24
CA VAL A 141 -2.63 22.11 -12.44
C VAL A 141 -1.58 23.17 -12.09
N ARG A 142 -1.86 24.03 -11.10
CA ARG A 142 -0.89 25.03 -10.64
C ARG A 142 0.34 24.41 -9.98
N LEU A 143 0.16 23.33 -9.22
CA LEU A 143 1.27 22.57 -8.64
C LEU A 143 2.17 22.00 -9.74
N GLN A 144 1.60 21.44 -10.81
CA GLN A 144 2.35 20.89 -11.93
C GLN A 144 3.18 21.96 -12.65
N GLU A 145 2.60 23.15 -12.88
CA GLU A 145 3.34 24.29 -13.45
C GLU A 145 4.48 24.72 -12.53
N HIS A 146 4.24 24.78 -11.22
CA HIS A 146 5.26 25.14 -10.23
C HIS A 146 6.39 24.12 -10.15
N LEU A 147 6.09 22.82 -10.20
CA LEU A 147 7.08 21.75 -10.23
C LEU A 147 7.92 21.79 -11.51
N LYS A 148 7.31 22.06 -12.68
CA LYS A 148 8.05 22.26 -13.93
C LYS A 148 9.03 23.42 -13.80
N TYR A 149 8.58 24.56 -13.28
CA TYR A 149 9.45 25.71 -13.02
C TYR A 149 10.60 25.35 -12.07
N PHE A 150 10.29 24.72 -10.93
CA PHE A 150 11.27 24.31 -9.94
C PHE A 150 12.34 23.38 -10.51
N VAL A 151 11.96 22.38 -11.29
CA VAL A 151 12.91 21.45 -11.93
C VAL A 151 13.81 22.18 -12.93
N VAL A 152 13.25 23.05 -13.77
CA VAL A 152 14.04 23.85 -14.74
C VAL A 152 15.01 24.78 -14.01
N ASP A 153 14.56 25.45 -12.95
CA ASP A 153 15.41 26.31 -12.12
C ASP A 153 16.56 25.53 -11.48
N LYS A 154 16.26 24.37 -10.89
CA LYS A 154 17.26 23.49 -10.27
C LYS A 154 18.30 22.98 -11.27
N ILE A 155 17.89 22.51 -12.44
CA ILE A 155 18.83 22.07 -13.48
C ILE A 155 19.69 23.24 -13.97
N SER A 156 19.11 24.45 -14.07
CA SER A 156 19.82 25.63 -14.58
C SER A 156 20.88 26.14 -13.61
N HIS A 157 20.62 26.06 -12.30
CA HIS A 157 21.43 26.75 -11.28
C HIS A 157 22.14 25.84 -10.28
N ASP A 158 21.72 24.58 -10.09
CA ASP A 158 22.31 23.63 -9.15
C ASP A 158 23.15 22.56 -9.88
N PRO A 159 24.49 22.57 -9.78
CA PRO A 159 25.35 21.61 -10.46
C PRO A 159 25.05 20.14 -10.10
N GLN A 160 24.49 19.87 -8.92
CA GLN A 160 24.16 18.49 -8.54
C GLN A 160 22.99 17.93 -9.35
N TRP A 161 22.07 18.79 -9.80
CA TRP A 161 20.91 18.43 -10.63
C TRP A 161 21.26 18.26 -12.11
N GLN A 162 22.45 18.68 -12.53
CA GLN A 162 22.92 18.57 -13.91
C GLN A 162 23.55 17.21 -14.24
N GLY A 163 23.87 16.41 -13.21
CA GLY A 163 24.43 15.08 -13.36
C GLY A 163 23.42 14.03 -13.85
N PRO A 164 22.34 13.76 -13.08
CA PRO A 164 21.36 12.75 -13.44
C PRO A 164 20.34 13.23 -14.49
N GLN A 165 19.72 12.29 -15.19
CA GLN A 165 18.54 12.54 -16.01
C GLN A 165 17.31 12.71 -15.11
N VAL A 166 16.65 13.87 -15.21
CA VAL A 166 15.49 14.22 -14.38
C VAL A 166 14.19 14.00 -15.14
N TYR A 167 13.29 13.22 -14.55
CA TYR A 167 11.96 12.92 -15.08
C TYR A 167 10.89 13.43 -14.11
N LEU A 168 9.92 14.19 -14.65
CA LEU A 168 8.73 14.61 -13.91
C LEU A 168 7.48 14.03 -14.59
N SER A 169 6.92 12.99 -13.99
CA SER A 169 5.66 12.38 -14.42
C SER A 169 4.51 12.92 -13.58
N GLY A 170 3.94 14.04 -14.03
CA GLY A 170 2.87 14.76 -13.33
C GLY A 170 1.48 14.10 -13.35
N HIS A 171 0.50 14.80 -12.77
CA HIS A 171 -0.90 14.37 -12.74
C HIS A 171 -1.56 14.29 -14.13
N GLU A 172 -0.93 14.90 -15.14
CA GLU A 172 -1.35 14.89 -16.54
C GLU A 172 -1.23 13.48 -17.16
N THR A 173 -0.30 12.66 -16.65
CA THR A 173 -0.09 11.28 -17.10
C THR A 173 -1.00 10.33 -16.32
N PRO A 174 -1.81 9.47 -16.94
CA PRO A 174 -2.65 8.50 -16.23
C PRO A 174 -1.84 7.51 -15.38
N GLY A 175 -2.47 6.92 -14.37
CA GLY A 175 -1.86 5.94 -13.47
C GLY A 175 -1.42 6.53 -12.13
N GLU A 176 -1.11 5.64 -11.19
CA GLU A 176 -0.69 5.98 -9.82
C GLU A 176 0.83 6.15 -9.76
N GLY A 177 1.34 7.01 -8.88
CA GLY A 177 2.76 7.36 -8.77
C GLY A 177 3.66 6.12 -8.67
N GLU A 178 3.35 5.24 -7.73
CA GLU A 178 4.07 3.97 -7.53
C GLU A 178 4.06 3.07 -8.79
N HIS A 179 2.94 2.99 -9.49
CA HIS A 179 2.83 2.18 -10.71
C HIS A 179 3.59 2.80 -11.88
N LYS A 180 3.59 4.13 -12.04
CA LYS A 180 4.39 4.83 -13.04
C LYS A 180 5.88 4.62 -12.82
N VAL A 181 6.33 4.62 -11.57
CA VAL A 181 7.71 4.26 -11.21
C VAL A 181 8.02 2.82 -11.63
N MET A 182 7.14 1.87 -11.30
CA MET A 182 7.34 0.46 -11.65
C MET A 182 7.32 0.22 -13.17
N ASP A 183 6.47 0.95 -13.92
CA ASP A 183 6.48 0.95 -15.38
C ASP A 183 7.81 1.45 -15.94
N PHE A 184 8.33 2.55 -15.39
CA PHE A 184 9.63 3.10 -15.79
C PHE A 184 10.79 2.13 -15.51
N ILE A 185 10.79 1.47 -14.35
CA ILE A 185 11.80 0.45 -14.01
C ILE A 185 11.71 -0.72 -15.00
N ARG A 186 10.51 -1.28 -15.25
CA ARG A 186 10.33 -2.36 -16.23
C ARG A 186 10.78 -1.97 -17.63
N TYR A 187 10.47 -0.75 -18.07
CA TYR A 187 10.92 -0.22 -19.36
C TYR A 187 12.44 -0.11 -19.43
N SER A 188 13.08 0.40 -18.37
CA SER A 188 14.54 0.52 -18.30
C SER A 188 15.21 -0.85 -18.39
N LYS A 189 14.66 -1.85 -17.69
CA LYS A 189 15.14 -3.24 -17.69
C LYS A 189 15.01 -3.96 -19.02
N SER A 190 14.07 -3.53 -19.87
CA SER A 190 13.89 -4.14 -21.19
C SER A 190 14.85 -3.59 -22.24
N GLN A 191 15.62 -2.55 -21.92
CA GLN A 191 16.65 -2.02 -22.81
C GLN A 191 17.88 -2.94 -22.83
N ALA A 192 18.52 -3.05 -24.01
CA ALA A 192 19.63 -3.97 -24.22
C ALA A 192 20.91 -3.58 -23.45
N ASP A 193 21.05 -2.30 -23.09
CA ASP A 193 22.17 -1.71 -22.35
C ASP A 193 21.87 -1.55 -20.85
N TYR A 194 20.78 -2.15 -20.35
CA TYR A 194 20.47 -2.11 -18.92
C TYR A 194 21.56 -2.77 -18.09
N ASP A 195 22.02 -2.05 -17.07
CA ASP A 195 23.00 -2.52 -16.10
C ASP A 195 22.29 -3.32 -14.99
N PRO A 196 22.51 -4.64 -14.89
CA PRO A 196 21.84 -5.51 -13.90
C PRO A 196 22.15 -5.14 -12.44
N ASP A 197 23.26 -4.44 -12.20
CA ASP A 197 23.70 -4.02 -10.87
C ASP A 197 23.25 -2.58 -10.53
N THR A 198 22.31 -2.03 -11.31
CA THR A 198 21.72 -0.71 -11.03
C THR A 198 21.12 -0.65 -9.62
N ARG A 199 21.48 0.39 -8.87
CA ARG A 199 21.05 0.59 -7.48
C ARG A 199 19.86 1.53 -7.42
N HIS A 200 18.73 1.02 -6.95
CA HIS A 200 17.45 1.74 -6.89
C HIS A 200 17.13 2.21 -5.47
N CYS A 201 16.73 3.47 -5.33
CA CYS A 201 16.14 4.02 -4.11
C CYS A 201 14.74 4.55 -4.42
N LEU A 202 13.71 4.01 -3.79
CA LEU A 202 12.33 4.51 -3.93
C LEU A 202 11.86 5.09 -2.61
N TYR A 203 11.46 6.37 -2.64
CA TYR A 203 10.87 7.06 -1.52
C TYR A 203 9.35 6.87 -1.48
N GLY A 204 8.84 6.47 -0.31
CA GLY A 204 7.40 6.51 -0.02
C GLY A 204 7.01 5.74 1.23
N LEU A 205 5.84 6.08 1.80
CA LEU A 205 5.37 5.55 3.07
C LEU A 205 4.42 4.34 2.93
N ASP A 206 4.01 4.00 1.72
CA ASP A 206 3.08 2.90 1.52
C ASP A 206 3.77 1.54 1.69
N ALA A 207 3.04 0.60 2.30
CA ALA A 207 3.54 -0.75 2.52
C ALA A 207 3.65 -1.54 1.20
N ASP A 208 2.83 -1.17 0.21
CA ASP A 208 2.80 -1.81 -1.11
C ASP A 208 4.11 -1.61 -1.87
N LEU A 209 4.84 -0.52 -1.60
CA LEU A 209 6.17 -0.28 -2.17
C LEU A 209 7.19 -1.38 -1.84
N ILE A 210 7.02 -2.10 -0.71
CA ILE A 210 7.85 -3.26 -0.36
C ILE A 210 7.58 -4.39 -1.35
N MET A 211 6.32 -4.70 -1.59
CA MET A 211 5.92 -5.75 -2.52
C MET A 211 6.27 -5.36 -3.96
N LEU A 212 5.98 -4.12 -4.37
CA LEU A 212 6.34 -3.60 -5.69
C LEU A 212 7.85 -3.55 -5.91
N GLY A 213 8.64 -3.19 -4.89
CA GLY A 213 10.10 -3.22 -4.98
C GLY A 213 10.62 -4.65 -5.15
N LEU A 214 10.01 -5.64 -4.48
CA LEU A 214 10.37 -7.05 -4.63
C LEU A 214 9.98 -7.63 -6.00
N THR A 215 8.85 -7.21 -6.61
CA THR A 215 8.47 -7.66 -7.97
C THR A 215 9.44 -7.20 -9.05
N SER A 216 10.30 -6.21 -8.76
CA SER A 216 11.35 -5.82 -9.69
C SER A 216 12.40 -6.91 -9.87
N HIS A 217 12.61 -7.77 -8.86
CA HIS A 217 13.70 -8.74 -8.77
C HIS A 217 15.11 -8.14 -8.91
N ASP A 218 15.28 -6.82 -8.77
CA ASP A 218 16.60 -6.18 -8.80
C ASP A 218 17.39 -6.45 -7.51
N PRO A 219 18.68 -6.81 -7.61
CA PRO A 219 19.51 -7.20 -6.46
C PRO A 219 19.76 -6.03 -5.51
N HIS A 220 19.79 -4.80 -6.02
CA HIS A 220 20.12 -3.61 -5.26
C HIS A 220 18.95 -2.63 -5.23
N PHE A 221 18.01 -2.89 -4.32
CA PHE A 221 16.82 -2.05 -4.16
C PHE A 221 16.63 -1.68 -2.69
N SER A 222 16.47 -0.39 -2.42
CA SER A 222 16.17 0.13 -1.09
C SER A 222 14.95 1.06 -1.12
N LEU A 223 14.19 1.09 -0.02
CA LEU A 223 13.11 2.03 0.19
C LEU A 223 13.51 3.08 1.22
N LEU A 224 13.38 4.36 0.86
CA LEU A 224 13.55 5.47 1.78
C LEU A 224 12.21 5.84 2.40
N ARG A 225 12.16 5.89 3.73
CA ARG A 225 10.91 6.09 4.49
C ARG A 225 11.14 7.01 5.68
N GLU A 226 10.12 7.76 6.07
CA GLU A 226 10.15 8.49 7.35
C GLU A 226 9.96 7.51 8.53
N GLU A 227 10.59 7.80 9.67
CA GLU A 227 10.42 7.04 10.91
C GLU A 227 8.96 7.11 11.38
N VAL A 228 8.32 5.94 11.48
CA VAL A 228 7.00 5.82 12.11
C VAL A 228 7.20 5.33 13.54
N ARG A 229 7.10 6.24 14.52
CA ARG A 229 7.21 5.87 15.95
C ARG A 229 5.95 5.14 16.42
N PHE A 230 6.11 3.90 16.86
CA PHE A 230 5.02 3.06 17.36
C PHE A 230 4.90 3.17 18.89
N GLY A 231 3.80 3.73 19.38
CA GLY A 231 3.48 3.78 20.82
C GLY A 231 4.07 4.99 21.57
N GLY A 232 3.30 5.53 22.51
CA GLY A 232 3.64 6.69 23.34
C GLY A 232 2.53 7.76 23.35
N LYS A 233 2.27 8.35 24.52
CA LYS A 233 1.50 9.60 24.64
C LYS A 233 2.37 10.75 24.10
N ARG A 234 2.45 10.92 22.79
CA ARG A 234 2.88 12.21 22.22
C ARG A 234 1.66 13.13 22.19
N ASP A 235 1.91 14.42 22.36
CA ASP A 235 1.08 15.43 21.72
C ASP A 235 0.90 14.98 20.27
N LYS A 236 -0.30 14.54 19.91
CA LYS A 236 -0.66 14.17 18.53
C LYS A 236 -0.49 15.34 17.55
N ASN A 237 -0.17 16.53 18.08
CA ASN A 237 -0.33 17.82 17.44
C ASN A 237 0.90 18.32 16.66
N LYS A 238 2.05 17.61 16.61
CA LYS A 238 3.21 18.10 15.85
C LYS A 238 4.00 16.98 15.16
N ARG A 239 3.73 16.79 13.87
CA ARG A 239 4.74 16.26 12.93
C ARG A 239 5.92 17.25 12.87
N PRO A 240 7.16 16.79 12.68
CA PRO A 240 8.27 17.72 12.48
C PRO A 240 7.93 18.70 11.35
N PRO A 241 8.12 20.01 11.55
CA PRO A 241 7.74 21.05 10.60
C PRO A 241 8.61 21.04 9.33
N THR A 242 9.78 20.40 9.38
CA THR A 242 10.77 20.41 8.31
C THR A 242 11.36 19.01 8.09
N PRO A 243 11.80 18.70 6.86
CA PRO A 243 12.41 17.40 6.58
C PRO A 243 13.74 17.20 7.33
N GLU A 244 14.47 18.27 7.69
CA GLU A 244 15.72 18.19 8.47
C GLU A 244 15.52 17.62 9.89
N GLU A 245 14.34 17.84 10.49
CA GLU A 245 13.99 17.31 11.81
C GLU A 245 13.38 15.91 11.74
N THR A 246 13.17 15.40 10.53
CA THR A 246 12.57 14.08 10.29
C THR A 246 13.65 13.01 10.26
N THR A 247 13.48 11.97 11.08
CA THR A 247 14.32 10.78 11.00
C THR A 247 13.92 9.96 9.78
N PHE A 248 14.87 9.61 8.92
CA PHE A 248 14.65 8.71 7.78
C PHE A 248 15.23 7.32 8.07
N HIS A 249 14.56 6.30 7.53
CA HIS A 249 14.98 4.92 7.55
C HIS A 249 15.19 4.45 6.11
N LEU A 250 16.27 3.70 5.90
CA LEU A 250 16.53 3.01 4.65
C LEU A 250 16.21 1.53 4.86
N LEU A 251 15.19 1.02 4.17
CA LEU A 251 14.81 -0.38 4.19
C LEU A 251 15.45 -1.11 3.02
N HIS A 252 16.23 -2.15 3.29
CA HIS A 252 16.99 -2.90 2.29
C HIS A 252 16.22 -4.10 1.78
N LEU A 253 15.74 -4.04 0.54
CA LEU A 253 15.05 -5.19 -0.08
C LEU A 253 16.02 -6.31 -0.44
N SER A 254 17.31 -6.01 -0.64
CA SER A 254 18.37 -7.03 -0.77
C SER A 254 18.38 -7.98 0.43
N LEU A 255 18.45 -7.45 1.65
CA LEU A 255 18.37 -8.24 2.88
C LEU A 255 17.01 -8.91 3.06
N MET A 256 15.93 -8.27 2.60
CA MET A 256 14.61 -8.89 2.62
C MET A 256 14.56 -10.17 1.78
N ARG A 257 15.20 -10.17 0.60
CA ARG A 257 15.32 -11.38 -0.23
C ARG A 257 16.08 -12.48 0.51
N ASP A 258 17.16 -12.15 1.20
CA ASP A 258 17.92 -13.12 2.01
C ASP A 258 17.08 -13.70 3.16
N TYR A 259 16.31 -12.84 3.86
CA TYR A 259 15.37 -13.30 4.89
C TYR A 259 14.30 -14.22 4.32
N LEU A 260 13.74 -13.90 3.15
CA LEU A 260 12.75 -14.77 2.49
C LEU A 260 13.39 -16.09 2.03
N ALA A 261 14.60 -16.06 1.49
CA ALA A 261 15.34 -17.26 1.11
C ALA A 261 15.55 -18.19 2.32
N TYR A 262 15.93 -17.62 3.47
CA TYR A 262 16.07 -18.35 4.71
C TYR A 262 14.73 -18.88 5.23
N GLU A 263 13.70 -18.02 5.25
CA GLU A 263 12.35 -18.35 5.70
C GLU A 263 11.78 -19.54 4.94
N PHE A 264 11.99 -19.66 3.62
CA PHE A 264 11.46 -20.76 2.79
C PHE A 264 12.47 -21.87 2.48
N SER A 265 13.65 -21.84 3.09
CA SER A 265 14.72 -22.82 2.87
C SER A 265 14.32 -24.26 3.20
N ASP A 266 13.40 -24.44 4.16
CA ASP A 266 12.94 -25.76 4.63
C ASP A 266 12.04 -26.52 3.64
N VAL A 267 11.60 -25.83 2.58
CA VAL A 267 10.83 -26.43 1.48
C VAL A 267 11.74 -26.91 0.36
N LYS A 268 12.95 -26.35 0.24
CA LYS A 268 13.88 -26.59 -0.88
C LYS A 268 14.13 -28.08 -1.16
N ASP A 269 14.36 -28.87 -0.11
CA ASP A 269 14.66 -30.30 -0.24
C ASP A 269 13.42 -31.19 -0.43
N LYS A 270 12.21 -30.61 -0.36
CA LYS A 270 10.93 -31.33 -0.45
C LYS A 270 10.26 -31.15 -1.81
N LEU A 271 10.76 -30.25 -2.66
CA LEU A 271 10.11 -29.92 -3.93
C LEU A 271 10.33 -31.02 -4.98
N PRO A 272 9.30 -31.38 -5.75
CA PRO A 272 9.45 -32.28 -6.90
C PRO A 272 9.97 -31.56 -8.16
N PHE A 273 10.23 -30.25 -8.08
CA PHE A 273 10.73 -29.39 -9.16
C PHE A 273 11.87 -28.48 -8.65
N PRO A 274 12.68 -27.86 -9.54
CA PRO A 274 13.80 -27.02 -9.15
C PRO A 274 13.38 -25.82 -8.30
N TRP A 275 14.13 -25.57 -7.23
CA TRP A 275 13.94 -24.39 -6.39
C TRP A 275 14.47 -23.12 -7.06
N ASP A 276 13.67 -22.07 -7.04
CA ASP A 276 13.93 -20.71 -7.53
C ASP A 276 13.38 -19.69 -6.52
N LEU A 277 14.26 -18.81 -6.02
CA LEU A 277 13.89 -17.77 -5.05
C LEU A 277 12.94 -16.74 -5.64
N GLU A 278 13.12 -16.37 -6.92
CA GLU A 278 12.31 -15.32 -7.54
C GLU A 278 10.85 -15.74 -7.62
N LYS A 279 10.61 -17.03 -7.90
CA LYS A 279 9.27 -17.62 -7.91
C LYS A 279 8.67 -17.76 -6.51
N ILE A 280 9.49 -18.01 -5.49
CA ILE A 280 9.04 -17.96 -4.09
C ILE A 280 8.62 -16.54 -3.71
N ILE A 281 9.37 -15.52 -4.14
CA ILE A 281 9.05 -14.12 -3.90
C ILE A 281 7.72 -13.76 -4.61
N ASP A 282 7.54 -14.18 -5.87
CA ASP A 282 6.29 -14.01 -6.62
C ASP A 282 5.06 -14.58 -5.88
N ASP A 283 5.19 -15.79 -5.34
CA ASP A 283 4.14 -16.45 -4.55
C ASP A 283 3.96 -15.79 -3.17
N TRP A 284 5.03 -15.28 -2.58
CA TRP A 284 4.98 -14.55 -1.32
C TRP A 284 4.25 -13.21 -1.44
N ILE A 285 4.45 -12.51 -2.56
CA ILE A 285 3.70 -11.29 -2.89
C ILE A 285 2.22 -11.60 -3.08
N LEU A 286 1.90 -12.70 -3.79
CA LEU A 286 0.51 -13.18 -3.93
C LEU A 286 -0.14 -13.41 -2.56
N MET A 287 0.56 -14.09 -1.62
CA MET A 287 0.08 -14.27 -0.25
C MET A 287 -0.14 -12.92 0.46
N GLY A 288 0.74 -11.94 0.24
CA GLY A 288 0.57 -10.58 0.73
C GLY A 288 -0.74 -9.93 0.26
N PHE A 289 -1.08 -10.05 -1.02
CA PHE A 289 -2.34 -9.53 -1.58
C PHE A 289 -3.59 -10.19 -0.99
N LEU A 290 -3.51 -11.42 -0.51
CA LEU A 290 -4.62 -12.11 0.17
C LEU A 290 -4.93 -11.50 1.55
N VAL A 291 -3.91 -11.00 2.26
CA VAL A 291 -4.10 -10.27 3.53
C VAL A 291 -4.79 -8.94 3.28
N GLY A 292 -4.43 -8.26 2.21
CA GLY A 292 -5.08 -7.03 1.81
C GLY A 292 -4.44 -6.39 0.60
N ASN A 293 -5.24 -5.60 -0.11
CA ASN A 293 -4.79 -4.71 -1.16
C ASN A 293 -5.85 -3.61 -1.34
N ASP A 294 -5.52 -2.60 -2.15
CA ASP A 294 -6.41 -1.45 -2.35
C ASP A 294 -7.61 -1.74 -3.29
N PHE A 295 -7.65 -2.90 -3.95
CA PHE A 295 -8.56 -3.20 -5.06
C PHE A 295 -9.68 -4.18 -4.70
N ILE A 296 -9.44 -5.10 -3.75
CA ILE A 296 -10.36 -6.18 -3.38
C ILE A 296 -10.69 -6.06 -1.88
N PRO A 297 -11.94 -6.29 -1.45
CA PRO A 297 -12.27 -6.37 -0.03
C PRO A 297 -11.42 -7.41 0.70
N HIS A 298 -11.05 -7.12 1.95
CA HIS A 298 -10.28 -8.06 2.77
C HIS A 298 -11.04 -9.38 2.97
N LEU A 299 -10.31 -10.49 2.90
CA LEU A 299 -10.83 -11.78 3.34
C LEU A 299 -11.11 -11.72 4.85
N PRO A 300 -12.27 -12.23 5.31
CA PRO A 300 -12.57 -12.28 6.73
C PRO A 300 -11.52 -13.13 7.46
N HIS A 301 -11.23 -12.78 8.70
CA HIS A 301 -10.28 -13.46 9.60
C HIS A 301 -8.80 -13.44 9.18
N LEU A 302 -8.47 -13.07 7.93
CA LEU A 302 -7.09 -12.92 7.45
C LEU A 302 -6.58 -11.49 7.65
N HIS A 303 -6.27 -11.14 8.89
CA HIS A 303 -5.66 -9.87 9.25
C HIS A 303 -4.28 -10.07 9.91
N ILE A 304 -3.37 -9.13 9.70
CA ILE A 304 -2.03 -9.15 10.33
C ILE A 304 -2.12 -9.24 11.85
N HIS A 305 -3.15 -8.65 12.46
CA HIS A 305 -3.40 -8.74 13.90
C HIS A 305 -3.70 -10.15 14.42
N HIS A 306 -4.12 -11.05 13.54
CA HIS A 306 -4.43 -12.44 13.84
C HIS A 306 -3.38 -13.38 13.25
N ASP A 307 -2.14 -12.90 13.07
CA ASP A 307 -1.02 -13.68 12.51
C ASP A 307 -1.34 -14.35 11.16
N ALA A 308 -2.07 -13.64 10.29
CA ALA A 308 -2.43 -14.16 8.97
C ALA A 308 -1.22 -14.49 8.09
N LEU A 309 -0.13 -13.72 8.16
CA LEU A 309 1.06 -13.95 7.34
C LEU A 309 1.76 -15.29 7.67
N PRO A 310 2.12 -15.59 8.94
CA PRO A 310 2.64 -16.89 9.31
C PRO A 310 1.74 -18.06 8.92
N LEU A 311 0.41 -17.89 9.06
CA LEU A 311 -0.56 -18.89 8.64
C LEU A 311 -0.45 -19.15 7.13
N LEU A 312 -0.53 -18.10 6.31
CA LEU A 312 -0.46 -18.20 4.85
C LEU A 312 0.84 -18.87 4.40
N TRP A 313 1.97 -18.53 5.03
CA TRP A 313 3.27 -19.13 4.72
C TRP A 313 3.34 -20.59 5.15
N LYS A 314 2.82 -20.93 6.33
CA LYS A 314 2.76 -22.33 6.80
C LYS A 314 1.92 -23.18 5.85
N THR A 315 0.75 -22.69 5.46
CA THR A 315 -0.09 -23.35 4.45
C THR A 315 0.67 -23.53 3.14
N TYR A 316 1.39 -22.51 2.70
CA TYR A 316 2.16 -22.56 1.46
C TYR A 316 3.29 -23.59 1.52
N LYS A 317 4.06 -23.62 2.61
CA LYS A 317 5.13 -24.62 2.84
C LYS A 317 4.61 -26.06 2.87
N ASN A 318 3.36 -26.27 3.33
CA ASN A 318 2.72 -27.58 3.33
C ASN A 318 2.23 -27.98 1.93
N VAL A 319 1.67 -27.04 1.18
CA VAL A 319 1.04 -27.33 -0.13
C VAL A 319 2.08 -27.40 -1.25
N LEU A 320 3.08 -26.51 -1.28
CA LEU A 320 4.02 -26.38 -2.39
C LEU A 320 4.73 -27.71 -2.78
N PRO A 321 5.18 -28.57 -1.85
CA PRO A 321 5.74 -29.90 -2.19
C PRO A 321 4.77 -30.85 -2.89
N THR A 322 3.46 -30.62 -2.78
CA THR A 322 2.41 -31.43 -3.43
C THR A 322 2.03 -30.95 -4.82
N LEU A 323 2.59 -29.80 -5.23
CA LEU A 323 2.36 -29.18 -6.53
C LEU A 323 3.42 -29.65 -7.53
N ASP A 324 3.14 -29.42 -8.81
CA ASP A 324 4.05 -29.66 -9.93
C ASP A 324 4.84 -28.40 -10.35
N GLY A 325 4.62 -27.27 -9.68
CA GLY A 325 5.32 -26.01 -9.88
C GLY A 325 4.81 -24.92 -8.95
N TYR A 326 5.21 -23.67 -9.22
CA TYR A 326 4.83 -22.46 -8.47
C TYR A 326 3.38 -22.02 -8.75
N ILE A 327 2.80 -21.22 -7.86
CA ILE A 327 1.41 -20.77 -7.96
C ILE A 327 1.29 -19.60 -8.95
N ASN A 328 2.23 -18.66 -8.90
CA ASN A 328 2.35 -17.48 -9.73
C ASN A 328 3.51 -17.65 -10.73
N GLU A 329 3.17 -17.64 -12.02
CA GLU A 329 4.13 -17.75 -13.11
C GLU A 329 4.25 -16.39 -13.81
N SER A 330 5.10 -15.52 -13.28
CA SER A 330 5.39 -14.19 -13.86
C SER A 330 4.14 -13.32 -14.05
N GLY A 331 3.25 -13.32 -13.05
CA GLY A 331 1.99 -12.58 -13.05
C GLY A 331 0.79 -13.40 -13.55
N HIS A 332 1.00 -14.61 -14.07
CA HIS A 332 -0.07 -15.52 -14.44
C HIS A 332 -0.34 -16.54 -13.33
N LEU A 333 -1.55 -16.52 -12.79
CA LEU A 333 -1.96 -17.43 -11.72
C LEU A 333 -2.31 -18.81 -12.27
N ASN A 334 -1.63 -19.85 -11.77
CA ASN A 334 -1.98 -21.23 -12.06
C ASN A 334 -3.15 -21.67 -11.17
N LEU A 335 -4.37 -21.59 -11.71
CA LEU A 335 -5.60 -21.81 -10.94
C LEU A 335 -5.68 -23.20 -10.28
N PRO A 336 -5.32 -24.32 -10.94
CA PRO A 336 -5.31 -25.64 -10.27
C PRO A 336 -4.38 -25.72 -9.05
N ARG A 337 -3.21 -25.06 -9.11
CA ARG A 337 -2.27 -25.00 -7.98
C ARG A 337 -2.80 -24.10 -6.87
N PHE A 338 -3.36 -22.96 -7.26
CA PHE A 338 -3.98 -22.00 -6.35
C PHE A 338 -5.22 -22.59 -5.63
N GLU A 339 -6.01 -23.42 -6.33
CA GLU A 339 -7.15 -24.14 -5.75
C GLU A 339 -6.70 -25.06 -4.61
N LYS A 340 -5.66 -25.89 -4.81
CA LYS A 340 -5.09 -26.73 -3.76
C LYS A 340 -4.59 -25.92 -2.55
N TYR A 341 -4.01 -24.75 -2.80
CA TYR A 341 -3.59 -23.84 -1.74
C TYR A 341 -4.81 -23.33 -0.93
N PHE A 342 -5.89 -22.94 -1.62
CA PHE A 342 -7.13 -22.50 -0.98
C PHE A 342 -7.89 -23.62 -0.28
N GLU A 343 -7.86 -24.86 -0.79
CA GLU A 343 -8.43 -26.02 -0.12
C GLU A 343 -7.77 -26.23 1.25
N GLU A 344 -6.44 -26.14 1.33
CA GLU A 344 -5.73 -26.24 2.60
C GLU A 344 -6.02 -25.04 3.51
N LEU A 345 -6.04 -23.83 2.96
CA LEU A 345 -6.35 -22.60 3.70
C LEU A 345 -7.77 -22.63 4.27
N SER A 346 -8.73 -23.23 3.56
CA SER A 346 -10.14 -23.31 3.98
C SER A 346 -10.33 -24.07 5.29
N LYS A 347 -9.43 -25.01 5.62
CA LYS A 347 -9.47 -25.75 6.89
C LYS A 347 -9.34 -24.81 8.08
N PHE A 348 -8.48 -23.79 7.97
CA PHE A 348 -8.32 -22.78 9.01
C PHE A 348 -9.57 -21.92 9.19
N ASP A 349 -10.25 -21.55 8.09
CA ASP A 349 -11.49 -20.77 8.17
C ASP A 349 -12.60 -21.59 8.86
N VAL A 350 -12.68 -22.90 8.58
CA VAL A 350 -13.59 -23.83 9.27
C VAL A 350 -13.25 -23.92 10.77
N GLU A 351 -11.99 -24.11 11.13
CA GLU A 351 -11.55 -24.16 12.54
C GLU A 351 -11.88 -22.87 13.29
N THR A 352 -11.64 -21.72 12.66
CA THR A 352 -11.95 -20.40 13.23
C THR A 352 -13.45 -20.22 13.44
N PHE A 353 -14.26 -20.65 12.47
CA PHE A 353 -15.71 -20.62 12.57
C PHE A 353 -16.22 -21.50 13.71
N GLU A 354 -15.72 -22.72 13.84
CA GLU A 354 -16.09 -23.65 14.92
C GLU A 354 -15.71 -23.12 16.31
N SER A 355 -14.53 -22.50 16.44
CA SER A 355 -14.10 -21.85 17.68
C SER A 355 -15.04 -20.71 18.06
N GLY A 356 -15.31 -19.78 17.14
CA GLY A 356 -16.19 -18.64 17.40
C GLY A 356 -17.63 -19.06 17.72
N PHE A 357 -18.13 -20.11 17.06
CA PHE A 357 -19.44 -20.67 17.34
C PHE A 357 -19.52 -21.35 18.71
N SER A 358 -18.44 -22.01 19.14
CA SER A 358 -18.35 -22.62 20.47
C SER A 358 -18.36 -21.57 21.59
N ASP A 359 -17.68 -20.44 21.39
CA ASP A 359 -17.68 -19.32 22.32
C ASP A 359 -19.08 -18.69 22.46
N LEU A 360 -19.79 -18.50 21.33
CA LEU A 360 -21.17 -18.02 21.33
C LEU A 360 -22.10 -18.96 22.11
N LYS A 361 -22.01 -20.28 21.88
CA LYS A 361 -22.77 -21.27 22.64
C LYS A 361 -22.45 -21.25 24.13
N PHE A 362 -21.18 -21.08 24.49
CA PHE A 362 -20.78 -20.94 25.89
C PHE A 362 -21.41 -19.70 26.54
N LEU A 363 -21.39 -18.55 25.86
CA LEU A 363 -22.04 -17.33 26.33
C LEU A 363 -23.56 -17.48 26.48
N GLU A 364 -24.23 -18.11 25.51
CA GLU A 364 -25.66 -18.42 25.60
C GLU A 364 -25.98 -19.31 26.82
N SER A 365 -25.12 -20.29 27.11
CA SER A 365 -25.26 -21.15 28.29
C SER A 365 -25.14 -20.37 29.62
N LYS A 366 -24.33 -19.31 29.66
CA LYS A 366 -24.15 -18.44 30.84
C LYS A 366 -25.28 -17.42 31.00
N LEU A 367 -25.95 -17.04 29.91
CA LEU A 367 -27.10 -16.11 29.91
C LEU A 367 -28.45 -16.83 30.12
N GLY A 368 -28.44 -18.11 30.50
CA GLY A 368 -29.66 -18.87 30.79
C GLY A 368 -30.43 -19.31 29.56
N GLY A 369 -29.75 -19.50 28.41
CA GLY A 369 -30.34 -20.06 27.20
C GLY A 369 -31.20 -19.09 26.38
N LYS A 370 -31.23 -17.79 26.72
CA LYS A 370 -31.78 -16.76 25.83
C LYS A 370 -30.78 -16.52 24.70
N SER A 371 -31.08 -16.99 23.50
CA SER A 371 -30.23 -16.72 22.35
C SER A 371 -30.22 -15.21 22.07
N ILE A 372 -29.10 -14.70 21.57
CA ILE A 372 -28.99 -13.28 21.15
C ILE A 372 -30.03 -12.98 20.04
N ASN A 373 -30.46 -13.99 19.28
CA ASN A 373 -31.53 -13.88 18.28
C ASN A 373 -32.94 -13.68 18.86
N GLU A 374 -33.20 -14.00 20.14
CA GLU A 374 -34.50 -13.71 20.77
C GLU A 374 -34.60 -12.25 21.25
N SER A 375 -33.47 -11.54 21.32
CA SER A 375 -33.39 -10.14 21.76
C SER A 375 -33.54 -9.14 20.60
N LEU A 376 -33.40 -9.60 19.35
CA LEU A 376 -33.66 -8.84 18.14
C LEU A 376 -35.01 -9.32 17.59
N GLY A 377 -35.97 -8.40 17.53
CA GLY A 377 -37.36 -8.66 17.21
C GLY A 377 -37.60 -9.64 16.05
N ASN A 378 -38.69 -10.38 16.20
CA ASN A 378 -39.08 -11.59 15.51
C ASN A 378 -39.50 -11.39 14.04
N ASP A 379 -38.66 -10.75 13.22
CA ASP A 379 -38.89 -10.59 11.77
C ASP A 379 -37.69 -11.11 10.98
N ARG A 380 -37.62 -12.43 10.76
CA ARG A 380 -36.89 -12.98 9.61
C ARG A 380 -37.78 -13.94 8.83
N PRO A 381 -37.90 -13.78 7.50
CA PRO A 381 -38.64 -14.70 6.67
C PRO A 381 -37.94 -16.07 6.68
N LYS A 382 -38.68 -17.11 7.03
CA LYS A 382 -38.25 -18.50 6.92
C LYS A 382 -38.09 -18.85 5.43
N ASP A 383 -37.05 -19.64 5.14
CA ASP A 383 -36.77 -20.33 3.88
C ASP A 383 -36.20 -19.50 2.72
N ARG A 384 -34.88 -19.22 2.74
CA ARG A 384 -34.02 -19.22 1.53
C ARG A 384 -32.55 -19.53 1.85
N PHE A 385 -32.23 -20.74 2.32
CA PHE A 385 -30.88 -21.28 2.11
C PHE A 385 -30.91 -22.13 0.84
N ARG A 386 -30.57 -21.51 -0.30
CA ARG A 386 -30.35 -22.23 -1.56
C ARG A 386 -29.06 -23.03 -1.37
N LYS A 387 -29.12 -24.36 -1.48
CA LYS A 387 -27.91 -25.20 -1.57
C LYS A 387 -27.04 -24.64 -2.70
N LEU A 388 -25.83 -24.18 -2.37
CA LEU A 388 -24.84 -23.79 -3.37
C LEU A 388 -24.43 -25.08 -4.10
N GLU A 389 -24.79 -25.18 -5.38
CA GLU A 389 -24.30 -26.26 -6.23
C GLU A 389 -22.80 -26.07 -6.48
N LYS A 390 -22.05 -27.18 -6.51
CA LYS A 390 -20.62 -27.17 -6.85
C LYS A 390 -20.42 -26.48 -8.19
N PHE A 391 -19.52 -25.50 -8.22
CA PHE A 391 -19.14 -24.75 -9.41
C PHE A 391 -18.63 -25.72 -10.49
N LYS A 392 -19.39 -25.89 -11.58
CA LYS A 392 -18.97 -26.67 -12.76
C LYS A 392 -18.42 -25.71 -13.80
N VAL A 393 -17.12 -25.81 -14.09
CA VAL A 393 -16.52 -25.15 -15.24
C VAL A 393 -16.90 -25.96 -16.49
N GLU A 394 -17.79 -25.42 -17.33
CA GLU A 394 -18.06 -26.03 -18.64
C GLU A 394 -16.91 -25.78 -19.61
N LYS A 395 -16.49 -26.84 -20.30
CA LYS A 395 -15.28 -26.91 -21.13
C LYS A 395 -15.32 -26.13 -22.45
N ASN A 396 -16.36 -25.34 -22.73
CA ASN A 396 -16.51 -24.62 -24.00
C ASN A 396 -16.82 -23.14 -23.74
N GLY A 397 -15.86 -22.28 -24.04
CA GLY A 397 -15.85 -20.87 -23.65
C GLY A 397 -16.92 -20.00 -24.31
N VAL A 398 -17.61 -19.21 -23.48
CA VAL A 398 -18.07 -17.84 -23.77
C VAL A 398 -18.07 -17.06 -22.43
N PRO A 399 -17.50 -15.84 -22.35
CA PRO A 399 -17.32 -15.12 -21.09
C PRO A 399 -18.55 -14.30 -20.68
N PHE A 400 -18.82 -14.31 -19.36
CA PHE A 400 -19.47 -13.28 -18.53
C PHE A 400 -20.62 -12.46 -19.15
N LYS A 401 -21.85 -12.77 -18.73
CA LYS A 401 -22.95 -11.78 -18.72
C LYS A 401 -22.99 -11.13 -17.34
N ALA A 402 -22.74 -9.82 -17.30
CA ALA A 402 -22.79 -9.00 -16.11
C ALA A 402 -24.17 -9.05 -15.44
N LEU A 403 -24.18 -9.05 -14.11
CA LEU A 403 -25.37 -8.83 -13.29
C LEU A 403 -25.80 -7.36 -13.47
N GLU A 404 -26.77 -7.13 -14.35
CA GLU A 404 -27.48 -5.86 -14.44
C GLU A 404 -28.64 -5.84 -13.44
N ASP A 405 -28.71 -4.72 -12.71
CA ASP A 405 -29.76 -4.15 -11.85
C ASP A 405 -31.16 -4.80 -11.88
N ASP A 406 -31.56 -5.40 -10.75
CA ASP A 406 -32.96 -5.62 -10.36
C ASP A 406 -33.42 -4.50 -9.41
N SER A 407 -33.40 -3.26 -9.89
CA SER A 407 -33.99 -2.10 -9.19
C SER A 407 -35.14 -1.47 -10.01
N ALA A 408 -36.10 -2.31 -10.41
CA ALA A 408 -37.36 -1.82 -11.00
C ALA A 408 -38.53 -2.76 -10.71
N ALA A 409 -38.93 -2.87 -9.43
CA ALA A 409 -40.27 -3.36 -9.07
C ALA A 409 -40.63 -2.90 -7.66
N ASN A 410 -41.32 -1.77 -7.55
CA ASN A 410 -42.37 -1.51 -6.57
C ASN A 410 -43.08 -0.20 -6.97
N ASN A 411 -44.22 -0.37 -7.66
CA ASN A 411 -45.31 0.60 -7.67
C ASN A 411 -46.14 0.41 -6.40
#